data_AF-A0A392NQI6-F1
#
_entry.id   AF-A0A392NQI6-F1
#
_cell.length_a   1.000
_cell.length_b   1.000
_cell.length_c   1.000
_cell.angle_alpha   90.00
_cell.angle_beta   90.00
_cell.angle_gamma   90.00
#
_symmetry.space_group_name_H-M   'P 1'
#
loop_
_entity.id
_entity.type
_entity.pdbx_description
1 polymer ?
#
loop_
_entity_poly.entity_id
_entity_poly.type
_entity_poly.pdbx_seq_one_letter_code
_entity_poly.pdbx_strand_id
1 'polypeptide(L)'
;DIDFRWGGDPNIVLAVEALVASIPIQLKDLQVFTIIRVIFQLADEIPCISAVVVALLAEPKPRIDYTLKAVGGSLTALPGISDMIDDTVTSIVTDMLQWPHRIVVPLGGIPVDT
;
A
#
# COMPACT_ATOMS: atom_id res chain seq x y z
N ASP A 1 -3.67 7.21 16.66
CA ASP A 1 -3.07 5.99 16.09
C ASP A 1 -4.02 4.82 16.30
N ILE A 2 -4.11 3.91 15.32
CA ILE A 2 -5.07 2.81 15.27
C ILE A 2 -4.34 1.54 14.82
N ASP A 3 -4.51 0.43 15.56
CA ASP A 3 -4.10 -0.91 15.10
C ASP A 3 -5.03 -1.32 13.94
N PHE A 4 -4.45 -1.37 12.74
CA PHE A 4 -5.15 -1.60 11.50
C PHE A 4 -4.83 -2.99 10.96
N ARG A 5 -5.89 -3.77 10.72
CA ARG A 5 -5.81 -5.11 10.16
C ARG A 5 -6.82 -5.24 9.06
N TRP A 6 -6.35 -5.57 7.86
CA TRP A 6 -7.17 -5.75 6.69
C TRP A 6 -6.75 -7.02 5.96
N GLY A 7 -7.72 -7.76 5.43
CA GLY A 7 -7.48 -8.95 4.64
C GLY A 7 -8.55 -9.10 3.57
N GLY A 8 -8.14 -9.51 2.37
CA GLY A 8 -9.04 -9.77 1.26
C GLY A 8 -8.37 -10.64 0.19
N ASP A 9 -9.14 -11.05 -0.81
CA ASP A 9 -8.63 -11.74 -2.00
C ASP A 9 -8.71 -10.82 -3.22
N PRO A 10 -7.83 -9.79 -3.31
CA PRO A 10 -7.80 -8.93 -4.49
C PRO A 10 -7.18 -9.70 -5.66
N ASN A 11 -7.62 -9.37 -6.88
CA ASN A 11 -7.00 -9.88 -8.10
C ASN A 11 -6.09 -8.80 -8.71
N ILE A 12 -4.87 -8.67 -8.19
CA ILE A 12 -3.88 -7.72 -8.70
C ILE A 12 -2.97 -8.46 -9.68
N VAL A 13 -2.96 -8.06 -10.95
CA VAL A 13 -2.11 -8.67 -11.99
C VAL A 13 -1.00 -7.69 -12.34
N LEU A 14 0.24 -8.09 -12.05
CA LEU A 14 1.46 -7.39 -12.41
C LEU A 14 2.00 -7.97 -13.72
N ALA A 15 2.23 -7.14 -14.72
CA ALA A 15 2.96 -7.54 -15.92
C ALA A 15 4.45 -7.38 -15.64
N VAL A 16 5.19 -8.48 -15.54
CA VAL A 16 6.64 -8.45 -15.36
C VAL A 16 7.30 -8.67 -16.71
N GLU A 17 8.04 -7.67 -17.18
CA GLU A 17 8.80 -7.76 -18.43
C GLU A 17 10.15 -8.43 -18.17
N ALA A 18 10.34 -9.61 -18.75
CA ALA A 18 11.64 -10.26 -18.85
C ALA A 18 12.18 -10.12 -20.28
N LEU A 19 13.49 -10.31 -20.46
CA LEU A 19 14.20 -10.16 -21.75
C LEU A 19 13.55 -10.86 -22.96
N VAL A 20 12.77 -11.92 -22.72
CA VAL A 20 12.20 -12.77 -23.79
C VAL A 20 10.66 -12.88 -23.71
N ALA A 21 10.03 -12.43 -22.62
CA ALA A 21 8.58 -12.53 -22.45
C ALA A 21 8.05 -11.59 -21.36
N SER A 22 6.82 -11.11 -21.54
CA SER A 22 6.04 -10.50 -20.45
C SER A 22 5.23 -11.60 -19.76
N ILE A 23 5.43 -11.74 -18.45
CA ILE A 23 4.84 -12.82 -17.66
C ILE A 23 3.89 -12.20 -16.64
N PRO A 24 2.57 -12.45 -16.77
CA PRO A 24 1.60 -11.94 -15.82
C PRO A 24 1.68 -12.69 -14.49
N ILE A 25 1.84 -11.94 -13.41
CA ILE A 25 1.91 -12.46 -12.04
C ILE A 25 0.74 -11.92 -11.25
N GLN A 26 -0.04 -12.82 -10.68
CA GLN A 26 -1.14 -12.51 -9.80
C GLN A 26 -0.65 -12.44 -8.35
N LEU A 27 -0.98 -11.35 -7.68
CA LEU A 27 -0.92 -11.22 -6.23
C LEU A 27 -2.34 -11.43 -5.69
N LYS A 28 -2.47 -12.40 -4.77
CA LYS A 28 -3.72 -12.83 -4.14
C LYS A 28 -3.57 -12.93 -2.63
N ASP A 29 -4.70 -13.14 -1.95
CA ASP A 29 -4.74 -13.40 -0.51
C ASP A 29 -3.98 -12.34 0.30
N LEU A 30 -4.17 -11.06 -0.04
CA LEU A 30 -3.45 -9.94 0.57
C LEU A 30 -3.96 -9.68 2.00
N GLN A 31 -3.04 -9.64 2.95
CA GLN A 31 -3.29 -9.27 4.34
C GLN A 31 -2.32 -8.18 4.77
N VAL A 32 -2.82 -7.17 5.48
CA VAL A 32 -2.06 -6.01 5.95
C VAL A 32 -2.29 -5.84 7.45
N PHE A 33 -1.19 -5.77 8.20
CA PHE A 33 -1.18 -5.55 9.65
C PHE A 33 -0.21 -4.40 9.97
N THR A 34 -0.72 -3.31 10.51
CA THR A 34 0.09 -2.10 10.73
C THR A 34 -0.58 -1.15 11.71
N ILE A 35 0.14 -0.09 12.11
CA ILE A 35 -0.45 1.04 12.85
C ILE A 35 -0.60 2.20 11.89
N ILE A 36 -1.85 2.66 11.72
CA ILE A 36 -2.15 3.89 10.98
C ILE A 36 -2.24 5.06 11.95
N ARG A 37 -1.64 6.19 11.57
CA ARG A 37 -1.83 7.48 12.22
C ARG A 37 -2.87 8.27 11.45
N VAL A 38 -3.96 8.60 12.13
CA VAL A 38 -5.02 9.46 11.63
C VAL A 38 -4.93 10.79 12.35
N ILE A 39 -4.77 11.88 11.60
CA ILE A 39 -4.66 13.25 12.10
C ILE A 39 -5.84 14.04 11.53
N PHE A 40 -6.59 14.69 12.40
CA PHE A 40 -7.63 15.64 11.99
C PHE A 40 -6.98 17.02 11.90
N GLN A 41 -6.98 17.61 10.71
CA GLN A 41 -6.63 19.00 10.53
C GLN A 41 -7.83 19.84 10.92
N LEU A 42 -7.67 20.66 11.96
CA LEU A 42 -8.75 21.46 12.52
C LEU A 42 -8.96 22.72 11.69
N ALA A 43 -10.20 23.21 11.69
CA ALA A 43 -10.61 24.45 11.05
C ALA A 43 -11.59 25.22 11.94
N ASP A 44 -11.69 26.53 11.71
CA ASP A 44 -12.58 27.40 12.48
C ASP A 44 -14.05 27.35 11.98
N GLU A 45 -14.28 26.80 10.78
CA GLU A 45 -15.61 26.66 10.17
C GLU A 45 -16.21 25.27 10.42
N ILE A 46 -17.53 25.18 10.66
CA ILE A 46 -18.25 23.90 10.82
C ILE A 46 -18.05 23.05 9.55
N PRO A 47 -17.58 21.78 9.66
CA PRO A 47 -17.61 20.87 10.81
C PRO A 47 -16.36 20.88 11.73
N CYS A 48 -15.58 21.96 11.73
CA CYS A 48 -14.34 22.19 12.50
C CYS A 48 -13.15 21.30 12.09
N ILE A 49 -13.25 20.63 10.95
CA ILE A 49 -12.23 19.73 10.40
C ILE A 49 -12.12 20.05 8.91
N SER A 50 -10.94 20.47 8.46
CA SER A 50 -10.65 20.73 7.04
C SER A 50 -10.11 19.51 6.31
N ALA A 51 -9.47 18.57 7.01
CA ALA A 51 -8.99 17.34 6.42
C ALA A 51 -8.74 16.22 7.41
N VAL A 52 -8.71 15.00 6.87
CA VAL A 52 -8.19 13.82 7.52
C VAL A 52 -6.89 13.44 6.82
N VAL A 53 -5.81 13.39 7.58
CA VAL A 53 -4.50 12.96 7.11
C VAL A 53 -4.22 11.56 7.67
N VAL A 54 -3.91 10.62 6.78
CA VAL A 54 -3.63 9.23 7.13
C VAL A 54 -2.21 8.86 6.69
N ALA A 55 -1.43 8.28 7.59
CA ALA A 55 -0.09 7.77 7.31
C ALA A 55 0.17 6.44 8.03
N LEU A 56 1.04 5.60 7.48
CA LEU A 56 1.59 4.44 8.17
C LEU A 56 2.73 4.87 9.11
N LEU A 57 2.79 4.24 10.28
CA LEU A 57 3.95 4.37 11.15
C LEU A 57 5.07 3.43 10.72
N ALA A 58 6.32 3.91 10.83
CA ALA A 58 7.52 3.12 10.59
C ALA A 58 7.68 1.99 11.61
N GLU A 59 7.25 2.27 12.85
CA GLU A 59 7.36 1.36 13.98
C GLU A 59 5.97 1.15 14.61
N PRO A 60 5.55 -0.11 14.80
CA PRO A 60 6.19 -1.34 14.32
C PRO A 60 6.16 -1.44 12.79
N LYS A 61 7.15 -2.13 12.21
CA LYS A 61 7.22 -2.32 10.75
C LYS A 61 5.91 -2.95 10.24
N PRO A 62 5.26 -2.39 9.21
CA PRO A 62 4.08 -2.99 8.61
C PRO A 62 4.36 -4.43 8.18
N ARG A 63 3.46 -5.35 8.52
CA ARG A 63 3.50 -6.73 8.04
C ARG A 63 2.48 -6.89 6.94
N ILE A 64 2.94 -7.37 5.78
CA ILE A 64 2.13 -7.54 4.58
C ILE A 64 2.37 -8.95 4.08
N ASP A 65 1.31 -9.76 4.06
CA ASP A 65 1.36 -11.15 3.62
C ASP A 65 0.53 -11.27 2.33
N TYR A 66 1.03 -12.01 1.34
CA TYR A 66 0.33 -12.27 0.07
C TYR A 66 0.83 -13.56 -0.58
N THR A 67 0.06 -14.05 -1.55
CA THR A 67 0.44 -15.20 -2.38
C THR A 67 0.67 -14.75 -3.83
N LEU A 68 1.79 -15.16 -4.41
CA LEU A 68 2.08 -14.95 -5.83
C LEU A 68 1.68 -16.18 -6.65
N LYS A 69 1.08 -15.95 -7.83
CA LYS A 69 0.75 -16.99 -8.82
C LYS A 69 1.11 -16.52 -10.22
N ALA A 70 1.96 -17.27 -10.94
CA ALA A 70 2.19 -17.01 -12.35
C ALA A 70 0.99 -17.46 -13.19
N VAL A 71 0.51 -16.59 -14.07
CA VAL A 71 -0.60 -16.90 -14.98
C VAL A 71 0.00 -17.52 -16.24
N GLY A 72 -0.23 -18.82 -16.45
CA GLY A 72 0.23 -19.54 -17.65
C GLY A 72 1.67 -20.08 -17.58
N GLY A 73 2.29 -20.13 -16.40
CA GLY A 73 3.63 -20.69 -16.20
C GLY A 73 3.93 -20.98 -14.72
N SER A 74 5.16 -21.41 -14.40
CA SER A 74 5.61 -21.61 -13.02
C SER A 74 6.46 -20.43 -12.55
N LEU A 75 6.21 -19.91 -11.34
CA LEU A 75 7.06 -18.89 -10.69
C LEU A 75 8.51 -19.36 -10.54
N THR A 76 8.73 -20.66 -10.34
CA THR A 76 10.07 -21.26 -10.20
C THR A 76 10.87 -21.26 -11.50
N ALA A 77 10.25 -21.00 -12.65
CA ALA A 77 10.92 -20.98 -13.94
C ALA A 77 11.71 -19.68 -14.18
N LEU A 78 11.54 -18.67 -13.32
CA LEU A 78 12.08 -17.32 -13.51
C LEU A 78 12.86 -16.88 -12.27
N PRO A 79 14.18 -17.05 -12.26
CA PRO A 79 15.01 -16.69 -11.11
C PRO A 79 14.93 -15.18 -10.84
N GLY A 80 14.76 -14.79 -9.57
CA GLY A 80 14.78 -13.39 -9.10
C GLY A 80 13.45 -12.64 -9.15
N ILE A 81 12.37 -13.25 -9.67
CA ILE A 81 11.06 -12.58 -9.73
C ILE A 81 10.42 -12.41 -8.36
N SER A 82 10.52 -13.41 -7.47
CA SER A 82 10.01 -13.29 -6.10
C SER A 82 10.62 -12.08 -5.40
N ASP A 83 11.94 -11.96 -5.48
CA ASP A 83 12.71 -10.93 -4.79
C ASP A 83 12.36 -9.55 -5.35
N MET A 84 12.22 -9.43 -6.68
CA MET A 84 11.78 -8.19 -7.33
C MET A 84 10.39 -7.75 -6.88
N ILE A 85 9.46 -8.69 -6.69
CA ILE A 85 8.11 -8.38 -6.22
C ILE A 85 8.13 -7.99 -4.74
N ASP A 86 8.90 -8.70 -3.92
CA ASP A 86 9.05 -8.38 -2.50
C ASP A 86 9.65 -6.99 -2.31
N ASP A 87 10.64 -6.62 -3.11
CA ASP A 87 11.22 -5.27 -3.15
C ASP A 87 10.20 -4.24 -3.62
N THR A 88 9.42 -4.55 -4.66
CA THR A 88 8.36 -3.66 -5.19
C THR A 88 7.28 -3.40 -4.13
N VAL A 89 6.78 -4.45 -3.48
CA VAL A 89 5.77 -4.33 -2.42
C VAL A 89 6.35 -3.54 -1.26
N THR A 90 7.59 -3.83 -0.85
CA THR A 90 8.25 -3.10 0.24
C THR A 90 8.38 -1.62 -0.10
N SER A 91 8.92 -1.27 -1.28
CA SER A 91 9.08 0.12 -1.72
C SER A 91 7.74 0.86 -1.82
N ILE A 92 6.69 0.24 -2.37
CA ILE A 92 5.35 0.84 -2.42
C ILE A 92 4.86 1.21 -1.01
N VAL A 93 5.08 0.34 -0.03
CA VAL A 93 4.57 0.50 1.33
C VAL A 93 5.39 1.51 2.11
N THR A 94 6.72 1.44 2.03
CA THR A 94 7.62 2.35 2.76
C THR A 94 7.65 3.73 2.13
N ASP A 95 7.66 3.82 0.81
CA ASP A 95 7.98 5.08 0.12
C ASP A 95 6.73 5.91 -0.16
N MET A 96 5.54 5.29 -0.28
CA MET A 96 4.31 6.03 -0.59
C MET A 96 3.40 6.28 0.61
N LEU A 97 3.45 5.42 1.63
CA LEU A 97 2.45 5.43 2.71
C LEU A 97 3.04 5.67 4.10
N GLN A 98 4.35 5.46 4.29
CA GLN A 98 5.01 5.71 5.56
C GLN A 98 5.28 7.21 5.76
N TRP A 99 5.06 7.69 6.97
CA TRP A 99 5.40 9.08 7.33
C TRP A 99 6.85 9.43 6.92
N PRO A 100 7.11 10.58 6.27
CA PRO A 100 6.23 11.75 6.11
C PRO A 100 5.24 11.70 4.94
N HIS A 101 5.28 10.65 4.11
CA HIS A 101 4.28 10.45 3.05
C HIS A 101 2.93 10.07 3.68
N ARG A 102 1.87 10.70 3.18
CA ARG A 102 0.55 10.67 3.81
C ARG A 102 -0.54 10.92 2.78
N ILE A 103 -1.69 10.29 2.99
CA ILE A 103 -2.90 10.56 2.22
C ILE A 103 -3.65 11.70 2.93
N VAL A 104 -3.90 12.80 2.20
CA VAL A 104 -4.69 13.93 2.69
C VAL A 104 -6.07 13.87 2.05
N VAL A 105 -7.10 13.66 2.85
CA VAL A 105 -8.50 13.68 2.42
C VAL A 105 -9.13 15.00 2.90
N PRO A 106 -9.33 15.98 2.02
CA PRO A 106 -10.01 17.23 2.38
C PRO A 106 -11.48 16.97 2.72
N LEU A 107 -11.95 17.62 3.78
CA LEU A 107 -13.32 17.55 4.28
C LEU A 107 -13.90 18.97 4.32
N GLY A 108 -14.97 19.19 3.54
CA GLY A 108 -15.48 20.54 3.29
C GLY A 108 -14.60 21.29 2.30
N GLY A 109 -15.19 22.13 1.44
CA GLY A 109 -14.50 22.87 0.36
C GLY A 109 -13.47 23.92 0.82
N ILE A 110 -12.88 23.73 2.00
CA ILE A 110 -11.87 24.57 2.61
C ILE A 110 -10.51 24.16 2.02
N PRO A 111 -9.68 25.11 1.56
CA PRO A 111 -8.34 24.81 1.07
C PRO A 111 -7.50 24.14 2.16
N VAL A 112 -6.85 23.04 1.81
CA VAL A 112 -5.86 22.37 2.65
C VAL A 112 -4.46 22.84 2.26
N ASP A 113 -3.68 23.28 3.24
CA ASP A 113 -2.23 23.45 3.09
C ASP A 113 -1.60 22.05 2.96
N THR A 114 -1.28 21.67 1.72
CA THR A 114 -0.66 20.38 1.36
C THR A 114 0.85 20.37 1.59
#